data_AF-A0A9D8PHW3-F1
#
_entry.id   AF-A0A9D8PHW3-F1
#
_cell.length_a   1.000
_cell.length_b   1.000
_cell.length_c   1.000
_cell.angle_alpha   90.00
_cell.angle_beta   90.00
_cell.angle_gamma   90.00
#
_symmetry.space_group_name_H-M   'P 1'
#
loop_
_entity.id
_entity.type
_entity.pdbx_description
1 polymer ?
#
loop_
_entity_poly.entity_id
_entity_poly.type
_entity_poly.pdbx_seq_one_letter_code
_entity_poly.pdbx_strand_id
1 'polypeptide(L)'
;MPASIQFFQGVDEPTIPDIRLTRSRDGRTGQALFVFEEPEALAPETMGDITGMYLVDEEGQLVSREVKARFVNGKASALEATYTWKSPADFERFMRFAQRYADSHGLGFSGQGEGEAAEVSDGEA
;
A
#
# COMPACT_ATOMS: atom_id res chain seq x y z
N MET A 1 8.37 -9.96 -13.04
CA MET A 1 9.10 -8.98 -12.20
C MET A 1 8.37 -8.91 -10.86
N PRO A 2 9.05 -8.89 -9.70
CA PRO A 2 8.36 -8.67 -8.43
C PRO A 2 7.67 -7.31 -8.45
N ALA A 3 6.50 -7.19 -7.83
CA ALA A 3 5.83 -5.91 -7.73
C ALA A 3 6.53 -5.05 -6.68
N SER A 4 6.74 -3.76 -6.96
CA SER A 4 7.40 -2.83 -6.06
C SER A 4 6.66 -1.50 -5.99
N ILE A 5 6.91 -0.75 -4.91
CA ILE A 5 6.43 0.62 -4.75
C ILE A 5 7.65 1.54 -4.81
N GLN A 6 7.53 2.65 -5.54
CA GLN A 6 8.61 3.60 -5.73
C GLN A 6 8.10 5.02 -5.48
N PHE A 7 8.90 5.84 -4.80
CA PHE A 7 8.70 7.29 -4.71
C PHE A 7 9.64 8.06 -5.66
N PHE A 8 10.75 7.43 -6.04
CA PHE A 8 11.67 7.90 -7.08
C PHE A 8 11.76 6.83 -8.16
N GLN A 9 11.62 7.22 -9.42
CA GLN A 9 11.58 6.26 -10.52
C GLN A 9 12.86 5.42 -10.58
N GLY A 10 12.69 4.09 -10.56
CA GLY A 10 13.78 3.13 -10.56
C GLY A 10 14.39 2.83 -9.19
N VAL A 11 13.86 3.42 -8.11
CA VAL A 11 14.29 3.14 -6.73
C VAL A 11 13.11 2.50 -5.98
N ASP A 12 13.25 1.20 -5.71
CA ASP A 12 12.27 0.45 -4.91
C ASP A 12 12.34 0.88 -3.44
N GLU A 13 11.19 1.24 -2.87
CA GLU A 13 11.06 1.53 -1.46
C GLU A 13 11.03 0.21 -0.66
N PRO A 14 11.98 -0.02 0.26
CA PRO A 14 12.04 -1.26 1.04
C PRO A 14 10.97 -1.31 2.14
N THR A 15 10.48 -0.17 2.61
CA THR A 15 9.48 -0.11 3.68
C THR A 15 8.12 -0.58 3.20
N ILE A 16 7.54 -1.52 3.94
CA ILE A 16 6.25 -2.12 3.61
C ILE A 16 5.12 -1.30 4.24
N PRO A 17 4.12 -0.83 3.46
CA PRO A 17 3.06 0.04 3.97
C PRO A 17 1.90 -0.74 4.63
N ASP A 18 1.19 -0.08 5.56
CA ASP A 18 -0.19 -0.43 5.89
C ASP A 18 -1.11 0.03 4.73
N ILE A 19 -1.92 -0.88 4.20
CA ILE A 19 -2.78 -0.62 3.04
C ILE A 19 -4.25 -0.70 3.47
N ARG A 20 -4.96 0.42 3.34
CA ARG A 20 -6.40 0.51 3.65
C ARG A 20 -7.21 0.78 2.41
N LEU A 21 -8.09 -0.17 2.07
CA LEU A 21 -8.98 -0.06 0.93
C LEU A 21 -10.33 0.55 1.35
N THR A 22 -10.76 1.60 0.65
CA THR A 22 -12.10 2.18 0.81
C THR A 22 -12.81 2.17 -0.54
N ARG A 23 -14.01 1.58 -0.62
CA ARG A 23 -14.80 1.51 -1.86
C ARG A 23 -16.12 2.26 -1.71
N SER A 24 -16.60 2.84 -2.81
CA SER A 24 -17.97 3.35 -2.89
C SER A 24 -18.98 2.21 -2.71
N ARG A 25 -20.22 2.55 -2.32
CA ARG A 25 -21.29 1.57 -2.12
C ARG A 25 -21.63 0.77 -3.39
N ASP A 26 -21.47 1.37 -4.56
CA ASP A 26 -21.66 0.73 -5.86
C ASP A 26 -20.40 0.02 -6.39
N GLY A 27 -19.27 0.13 -5.65
CA GLY A 27 -18.00 -0.52 -5.95
C GLY A 27 -17.24 0.03 -7.16
N ARG A 28 -17.75 1.07 -7.82
CA ARG A 28 -17.17 1.61 -9.07
C ARG A 28 -15.96 2.52 -8.85
N THR A 29 -15.93 3.20 -7.71
CA THR A 29 -14.85 4.12 -7.35
C THR A 29 -14.34 3.78 -5.95
N GLY A 30 -13.19 4.35 -5.62
CA GLY A 30 -12.62 4.21 -4.30
C GLY A 30 -11.14 4.55 -4.30
N GLN A 31 -10.52 4.26 -3.18
CA GLN A 31 -9.13 4.59 -2.94
C GLN A 31 -8.44 3.54 -2.08
N ALA A 32 -7.13 3.41 -2.28
CA ALA A 32 -6.22 2.70 -1.41
C ALA A 32 -5.31 3.72 -0.73
N LEU A 33 -5.37 3.79 0.59
CA LEU A 33 -4.46 4.58 1.41
C LEU A 33 -3.28 3.70 1.80
N PHE A 34 -2.08 4.16 1.53
CA PHE A 34 -0.82 3.55 1.91
C PHE A 34 -0.19 4.40 3.01
N VAL A 35 0.19 3.77 4.12
CA VAL A 35 0.91 4.43 5.22
C VAL A 35 2.24 3.73 5.41
N PHE A 36 3.31 4.46 5.10
CA PHE A 36 4.68 4.01 5.31
C PHE A 36 5.20 4.65 6.60
N GLU A 37 5.53 3.83 7.59
CA GLU A 37 6.17 4.30 8.83
C GLU A 37 7.68 4.38 8.61
N GLU A 38 8.26 5.56 8.82
CA GLU A 38 9.70 5.85 8.62
C GLU A 38 10.31 5.30 7.30
N PRO A 39 9.73 5.58 6.10
CA PRO A 39 10.29 5.12 4.84
C PRO A 39 11.59 5.84 4.47
N GLU A 40 12.41 5.21 3.63
CA GLU A 40 13.66 5.80 3.17
C GLU A 40 13.42 7.08 2.35
N ALA A 41 12.32 7.12 1.60
CA ALA A 41 11.92 8.32 0.86
C ALA A 41 11.69 9.56 1.73
N LEU A 42 11.45 9.39 3.05
CA LEU A 42 11.24 10.48 3.99
C LEU A 42 12.54 11.20 4.40
N ALA A 43 13.70 10.76 3.90
CA ALA A 43 14.97 11.42 4.17
C ALA A 43 14.88 12.93 3.83
N PRO A 44 15.34 13.84 4.70
CA PRO A 44 15.18 15.29 4.51
C PRO A 44 15.74 15.81 3.18
N GLU A 45 16.74 15.12 2.64
CA GLU A 45 17.41 15.48 1.38
C GLU A 45 16.56 15.19 0.14
N THR A 46 15.71 14.15 0.20
CA THR A 46 14.95 13.64 -0.96
C THR A 46 13.45 13.91 -0.86
N MET A 47 12.97 14.25 0.34
CA MET A 47 11.55 14.47 0.62
C MET A 47 10.91 15.54 -0.28
N GLY A 48 11.66 16.59 -0.63
CA GLY A 48 11.18 17.66 -1.51
C GLY A 48 11.02 17.25 -2.98
N ASP A 49 11.66 16.15 -3.38
CA ASP A 49 11.70 15.67 -4.76
C ASP A 49 10.62 14.61 -5.04
N ILE A 50 9.84 14.22 -4.03
CA ILE A 50 8.75 13.26 -4.20
C ILE A 50 7.64 13.91 -5.04
N THR A 51 7.47 13.43 -6.27
CA THR A 51 6.43 13.92 -7.20
C THR A 51 5.20 13.01 -7.26
N GLY A 52 5.29 11.81 -6.69
CA GLY A 52 4.22 10.84 -6.66
C GLY A 52 4.67 9.49 -6.12
N MET A 53 3.74 8.54 -6.12
CA MET A 53 3.96 7.13 -5.83
C MET A 53 3.71 6.33 -7.10
N TYR A 54 4.61 5.41 -7.41
CA TYR A 54 4.56 4.52 -8.55
C TYR A 54 4.43 3.07 -8.06
N LEU A 55 3.37 2.39 -8.49
CA LEU A 55 3.13 0.97 -8.23
C LEU A 55 3.56 0.20 -9.48
N VAL A 56 4.69 -0.50 -9.42
CA VAL A 56 5.34 -1.09 -10.59
C VAL A 56 5.23 -2.61 -10.53
N ASP A 57 4.79 -3.22 -11.64
CA ASP A 57 4.80 -4.67 -11.82
C ASP A 57 5.00 -5.04 -13.30
N GLU A 58 4.83 -6.31 -13.65
CA GLU A 58 4.96 -6.81 -15.02
C GLU A 58 3.92 -6.25 -16.02
N GLU A 59 2.79 -5.72 -15.55
CA GLU A 59 1.75 -5.10 -16.37
C GLU A 59 1.99 -3.59 -16.57
N GLY A 60 3.10 -3.05 -16.06
CA GLY A 60 3.47 -1.64 -16.16
C GLY A 60 3.36 -0.94 -14.80
N GLN A 61 2.91 0.32 -14.81
CA GLN A 61 2.85 1.15 -13.61
C GLN A 61 1.49 1.79 -13.38
N LEU A 62 1.09 1.89 -12.11
CA LEU A 62 0.02 2.77 -11.64
C LEU A 62 0.64 3.96 -10.93
N VAL A 63 0.13 5.16 -11.18
CA VAL A 63 0.72 6.40 -10.65
C VAL A 63 -0.30 7.11 -9.77
N SER A 64 0.14 7.55 -8.59
CA SER A 64 -0.56 8.53 -7.79
C SER A 64 0.30 9.77 -7.56
N ARG A 65 -0.33 10.94 -7.55
CA ARG A 65 0.32 12.22 -7.17
C ARG A 65 -0.11 12.68 -5.79
N GLU A 66 -0.99 11.93 -5.13
CA GLU A 66 -1.50 12.25 -3.80
C GLU A 66 -0.57 11.63 -2.77
N VAL A 67 0.53 12.34 -2.46
CA VAL A 67 1.51 11.93 -1.45
C VAL A 67 1.64 13.05 -0.42
N LYS A 68 1.63 12.68 0.87
CA LYS A 68 1.68 13.62 2.00
C LYS A 68 2.57 13.06 3.08
N ALA A 69 3.43 13.90 3.62
CA ALA A 69 4.20 13.53 4.79
C ALA A 69 3.42 13.80 6.08
N ARG A 70 3.51 12.86 7.01
CA ARG A 70 2.95 12.96 8.35
C ARG A 70 4.05 13.33 9.34
N PHE A 71 3.81 14.38 10.12
CA PHE A 71 4.73 14.88 11.13
C PHE A 71 4.19 14.61 12.53
N VAL A 72 5.06 14.12 13.43
CA VAL A 72 4.78 13.96 14.85
C VAL A 72 5.84 14.76 15.62
N ASN A 73 5.40 15.72 16.43
CA ASN A 73 6.28 16.61 17.20
C ASN A 73 7.33 17.35 16.36
N GLY A 74 6.98 17.72 15.11
CA GLY A 74 7.89 18.44 14.21
C GLY A 74 8.91 17.56 13.48
N LYS A 75 8.95 16.24 13.74
CA LYS A 75 9.74 15.27 12.97
C LYS A 75 8.84 14.58 11.95
N ALA A 76 9.32 14.44 10.71
CA ALA A 76 8.66 13.59 9.73
C ALA A 76 8.68 12.14 10.23
N SER A 77 7.51 11.51 10.29
CA SER A 77 7.30 10.20 10.92
C SER A 77 6.79 9.15 9.93
N ALA A 78 5.95 9.55 8.99
CA ALA A 78 5.33 8.64 8.04
C ALA A 78 5.11 9.35 6.70
N LEU A 79 4.94 8.55 5.65
CA LEU A 79 4.53 8.99 4.33
C LEU A 79 3.20 8.33 4.00
N GLU A 80 2.21 9.15 3.68
CA GLU A 80 0.87 8.71 3.29
C GLU A 80 0.69 8.94 1.79
N ALA A 81 0.26 7.91 1.06
CA ALA A 81 -0.05 8.02 -0.35
C ALA A 81 -1.43 7.45 -0.65
N THR A 82 -2.19 8.10 -1.53
CA THR A 82 -3.55 7.66 -1.88
C THR A 82 -3.62 7.31 -3.36
N TYR A 83 -3.91 6.06 -3.69
CA TYR A 83 -4.26 5.69 -5.07
C TYR A 83 -5.78 5.69 -5.24
N THR A 84 -6.30 6.54 -6.12
CA THR A 84 -7.74 6.66 -6.40
C THR A 84 -8.09 6.04 -7.75
N TRP A 85 -9.08 5.16 -7.80
CA TRP A 85 -9.61 4.62 -9.05
C TRP A 85 -11.01 5.15 -9.35
N LYS A 86 -11.34 5.25 -10.64
CA LYS A 86 -12.62 5.80 -11.13
C LYS A 86 -13.44 4.81 -11.96
N SER A 87 -12.88 3.63 -12.22
CA SER A 87 -13.54 2.57 -12.97
C SER A 87 -13.28 1.19 -12.35
N PRO A 88 -14.15 0.20 -12.63
CA PRO A 88 -13.90 -1.19 -12.24
C PRO A 88 -12.60 -1.76 -12.83
N ALA A 89 -12.23 -1.36 -14.05
CA ALA A 89 -11.01 -1.84 -14.71
C ALA A 89 -9.74 -1.37 -13.98
N ASP A 90 -9.72 -0.11 -13.53
CA ASP A 90 -8.63 0.43 -12.70
C ASP A 90 -8.52 -0.33 -11.37
N PHE A 91 -9.66 -0.65 -10.76
CA PHE A 91 -9.72 -1.44 -9.53
C PHE A 91 -9.17 -2.86 -9.73
N GLU A 92 -9.60 -3.56 -10.78
CA GLU A 92 -9.08 -4.89 -11.12
C GLU A 92 -7.57 -4.86 -11.38
N ARG A 93 -7.09 -3.82 -12.07
CA ARG A 93 -5.66 -3.62 -12.31
C ARG A 93 -4.88 -3.39 -11.02
N PHE A 94 -5.44 -2.61 -10.10
CA PHE A 94 -4.89 -2.40 -8.76
C PHE A 94 -4.86 -3.69 -7.95
N MET A 95 -5.93 -4.48 -7.95
CA MET A 95 -5.99 -5.75 -7.22
C MET A 95 -4.94 -6.75 -7.72
N ARG A 96 -4.65 -6.80 -9.02
CA ARG A 96 -3.55 -7.62 -9.57
C ARG A 96 -2.18 -7.15 -9.08
N PHE A 97 -1.95 -5.84 -9.03
CA PHE A 97 -0.73 -5.30 -8.42
C PHE A 97 -0.64 -5.69 -6.93
N ALA A 98 -1.70 -5.44 -6.16
CA ALA A 98 -1.73 -5.69 -4.72
C ALA A 98 -1.47 -7.16 -4.38
N GLN A 99 -2.03 -8.09 -5.16
CA GLN A 99 -1.77 -9.53 -4.99
C GLN A 99 -0.29 -9.85 -5.20
N ARG A 100 0.31 -9.40 -6.32
CA ARG A 100 1.74 -9.64 -6.60
C ARG A 100 2.65 -9.01 -5.56
N TYR A 101 2.30 -7.82 -5.08
CA TYR A 101 3.06 -7.13 -4.04
C TYR A 101 3.01 -7.91 -2.72
N ALA A 102 1.82 -8.39 -2.33
CA ALA A 102 1.65 -9.21 -1.14
C ALA A 102 2.42 -10.55 -1.22
N ASP A 103 2.35 -11.24 -2.35
CA ASP A 103 3.02 -12.52 -2.59
C ASP A 103 4.56 -12.39 -2.49
N SER A 104 5.11 -11.27 -2.98
CA SER A 104 6.56 -11.01 -2.98
C SER A 104 7.11 -10.51 -1.64
N HIS A 105 6.26 -9.90 -0.80
CA HIS A 105 6.65 -9.32 0.49
C HIS A 105 6.14 -10.11 1.70
N GLY A 106 5.53 -11.27 1.49
CA GLY A 106 5.03 -12.13 2.57
C GLY A 106 3.90 -11.49 3.38
N LEU A 107 3.18 -10.52 2.80
CA LEU A 107 2.03 -9.90 3.45
C LEU A 107 0.85 -10.86 3.35
N GLY A 108 0.45 -11.44 4.48
CA GLY A 108 -0.86 -12.07 4.59
C GLY A 108 -1.93 -11.00 4.34
N PHE A 109 -2.86 -11.25 3.41
CA PHE A 109 -4.01 -10.37 3.22
C PHE A 109 -4.95 -10.52 4.43
N SER A 110 -4.75 -9.71 5.47
CA SER A 110 -5.70 -9.59 6.57
C SER A 110 -6.89 -8.72 6.13
N GLY A 111 -7.61 -9.19 5.12
CA GLY A 111 -8.93 -8.64 4.80
C GLY A 111 -9.85 -8.93 5.98
N GLN A 112 -10.44 -7.89 6.58
CA GLN A 112 -11.50 -8.09 7.57
C GLN A 112 -12.61 -8.93 6.94
N GLY A 113 -12.71 -10.19 7.40
CA GLY A 113 -13.73 -11.12 6.93
C GLY A 113 -13.34 -12.58 7.07
N GLU A 114 -12.93 -13.03 8.26
CA GLU A 114 -13.32 -14.34 8.81
C GLU A 114 -12.89 -14.39 10.28
N GLY A 115 -13.84 -14.76 11.14
CA GLY A 115 -13.71 -14.69 12.57
C GLY A 115 -12.59 -15.57 13.10
N GLU A 116 -11.81 -15.01 14.01
CA GLU A 116 -11.05 -15.78 14.99
C GLU A 116 -12.07 -16.44 15.92
N ALA A 117 -12.65 -17.54 15.44
CA ALA A 117 -13.39 -18.48 16.26
C ALA A 117 -12.35 -19.28 17.04
N ALA A 118 -12.40 -19.11 18.36
CA ALA A 118 -11.69 -19.94 19.31
C ALA A 118 -11.96 -21.42 19.03
N GLU A 119 -10.91 -22.22 18.90
CA GLU A 119 -10.95 -23.63 19.25
C GLU A 119 -10.01 -23.87 20.44
N VAL A 120 -10.66 -23.98 21.58
CA VAL A 120 -10.15 -24.60 22.81
C VAL A 120 -10.63 -26.04 22.78
N SER A 121 -9.73 -27.00 22.98
CA SER A 121 -9.86 -28.44 23.32
C SER A 121 -8.82 -29.22 22.49
N ASP A 122 -8.03 -30.16 23.00
CA ASP A 122 -8.21 -31.15 24.07
C ASP A 122 -6.80 -31.44 24.65
N GLY A 123 -6.57 -31.75 25.92
CA GLY A 123 -7.00 -33.01 26.52
C GLY A 123 -5.87 -34.06 26.42
N GLU A 124 -5.49 -34.64 27.57
CA GLU A 124 -4.66 -35.84 27.82
C GLU A 124 -3.13 -35.64 27.87
N ALA A 125 -2.40 -36.09 28.91
CA ALA A 125 -2.67 -37.15 29.91
C ALA A 125 -2.15 -36.80 31.31
#